data_AF-A0A2J4XZQ4-F1
#
_entry.id   AF-A0A2J4XZQ4-F1
#
_cell.length_a   1.000
_cell.length_b   1.000
_cell.length_c   1.000
_cell.angle_alpha   90.00
_cell.angle_beta   90.00
_cell.angle_gamma   90.00
#
_symmetry.space_group_name_H-M   'P 1'
#
loop_
_entity.id
_entity.type
_entity.pdbx_description
1 polymer ?
#
loop_
_entity_poly.entity_id
_entity_poly.type
_entity_poly.pdbx_seq_one_letter_code
_entity_poly.pdbx_strand_id
1 'polypeptide(L)'
;MKKSTVAVMMIATLSGSAYAESMQLSPNFSAESFTVSTSAGMLSGKSQERVYDADTGRKVSQLDWKIKNVAIVKGDISWDAYSFLTLTARGWTSLASGSGHMDDYDWMNDNQSGWTDHSSHPSTNVNYANEYDLSVQGWLFQDDNYKAGVIAGYQETRFSWTATGGSYNYDNGATTGNFPTGERGIGYSQRFSMPYI
;
A
#
# COMPACT_ATOMS: atom_id res chain seq x y z
N MET A 1 12.98 -44.12 -56.76
CA MET A 1 13.70 -43.42 -55.67
C MET A 1 12.68 -42.91 -54.66
N LYS A 2 12.73 -43.40 -53.41
CA LYS A 2 12.24 -42.75 -52.19
C LYS A 2 12.78 -43.59 -51.02
N LYS A 3 13.91 -43.18 -50.46
CA LYS A 3 14.46 -43.76 -49.23
C LYS A 3 13.73 -43.10 -48.07
N SER A 4 13.01 -43.87 -47.27
CA SER A 4 12.46 -43.41 -46.00
C SER A 4 13.52 -43.66 -44.93
N THR A 5 14.02 -42.59 -44.33
CA THR A 5 14.92 -42.64 -43.18
C THR A 5 14.06 -42.48 -41.94
N VAL A 6 14.00 -43.52 -41.10
CA VAL A 6 13.39 -43.43 -39.77
C VAL A 6 14.48 -42.98 -38.81
N ALA A 7 14.34 -41.78 -38.27
CA ALA A 7 15.21 -41.28 -37.20
C ALA A 7 14.68 -41.79 -35.87
N VAL A 8 15.39 -42.74 -35.26
CA VAL A 8 15.14 -43.17 -33.88
C VAL A 8 15.83 -42.15 -32.96
N MET A 9 15.05 -41.29 -32.32
CA MET A 9 15.55 -40.48 -31.20
C MET A 9 15.75 -41.39 -29.99
N MET A 10 17.02 -41.69 -29.68
CA MET A 10 17.41 -42.24 -28.38
C MET A 10 17.21 -41.13 -27.34
N ILE A 11 16.16 -41.26 -26.52
CA ILE A 11 16.04 -40.49 -25.29
C ILE A 11 17.05 -41.11 -24.31
N ALA A 12 18.22 -40.47 -24.19
CA ALA A 12 19.16 -40.80 -23.14
C ALA A 12 18.55 -40.34 -21.80
N THR A 13 17.93 -41.27 -21.08
CA THR A 13 17.57 -41.07 -19.68
C THR A 13 18.86 -41.01 -18.87
N LEU A 14 19.33 -39.80 -18.60
CA LEU A 14 20.36 -39.54 -17.59
C LEU A 14 19.73 -39.80 -16.21
N SER A 15 19.74 -41.06 -15.78
CA SER A 15 19.46 -41.44 -14.40
C SER A 15 20.69 -41.11 -13.55
N GLY A 16 20.89 -39.83 -13.26
CA GLY A 16 21.82 -39.37 -12.24
C GLY A 16 21.16 -39.54 -10.88
N SER A 17 21.72 -40.40 -10.02
CA SER A 17 21.46 -40.36 -8.59
C SER A 17 21.99 -39.03 -8.05
N ALA A 18 21.09 -38.08 -7.79
CA ALA A 18 21.43 -36.89 -7.03
C ALA A 18 21.64 -37.32 -5.57
N TYR A 19 22.90 -37.42 -5.16
CA TYR A 19 23.23 -37.44 -3.74
C TYR A 19 22.98 -36.02 -3.22
N ALA A 20 21.86 -35.82 -2.53
CA ALA A 20 21.69 -34.63 -1.70
C ALA A 20 22.61 -34.83 -0.48
N GLU A 21 23.82 -34.30 -0.53
CA GLU A 21 24.52 -34.00 0.71
C GLU A 21 23.61 -33.10 1.54
N SER A 22 23.43 -33.42 2.81
CA SER A 22 22.70 -32.55 3.73
C SER A 22 23.49 -31.26 3.86
N MET A 23 23.12 -30.23 3.09
CA MET A 23 23.71 -28.91 3.22
C MET A 23 23.26 -28.36 4.57
N GLN A 24 24.18 -28.37 5.55
CA GLN A 24 23.90 -27.87 6.89
C GLN A 24 23.82 -26.35 6.83
N LEU A 25 22.60 -25.84 6.62
CA LEU A 25 22.29 -24.43 6.61
C LEU A 25 22.13 -23.92 8.05
N SER A 26 23.20 -23.35 8.59
CA SER A 26 23.15 -22.61 9.85
C SER A 26 22.86 -21.13 9.56
N PRO A 27 21.85 -20.52 10.20
CA PRO A 27 21.62 -19.09 10.04
C PRO A 27 22.81 -18.28 10.55
N ASN A 28 23.09 -17.16 9.89
CA ASN A 28 24.12 -16.23 10.32
C ASN A 28 23.59 -15.35 11.47
N PHE A 29 24.21 -15.43 12.64
CA PHE A 29 23.87 -14.59 13.80
C PHE A 29 25.00 -13.61 14.17
N SER A 30 25.94 -13.34 13.24
CA SER A 30 26.96 -12.33 13.47
C SER A 30 26.32 -10.94 13.58
N ALA A 31 26.92 -10.04 14.36
CA ALA A 31 26.42 -8.68 14.48
C ALA A 31 26.34 -7.95 13.13
N GLU A 32 27.25 -8.27 12.21
CA GLU A 32 27.32 -7.69 10.85
C GLU A 32 26.19 -8.15 9.93
N SER A 33 25.50 -9.25 10.26
CA SER A 33 24.36 -9.75 9.47
C SER A 33 23.06 -8.95 9.71
N PHE A 34 23.05 -8.05 10.70
CA PHE A 34 21.91 -7.21 11.02
C PHE A 34 22.17 -5.77 10.59
N THR A 35 21.23 -5.19 9.85
CA THR A 35 21.22 -3.76 9.57
C THR A 35 20.01 -3.13 10.24
N VAL A 36 20.23 -1.97 10.87
CA VAL A 36 19.16 -1.15 11.44
C VAL A 36 19.28 0.24 10.84
N SER A 37 18.17 0.76 10.34
CA SER A 37 18.12 2.13 9.84
C SER A 37 16.88 2.87 10.35
N THR A 38 17.05 4.17 10.58
CA THR A 38 15.99 5.08 11.01
C THR A 38 16.04 6.33 10.15
N SER A 39 14.87 6.82 9.75
CA SER A 39 14.74 8.06 8.99
C SER A 39 13.47 8.81 9.41
N ALA A 40 13.40 10.09 9.04
CA ALA A 40 12.21 10.92 9.23
C ALA A 40 11.90 11.64 7.92
N GLY A 41 10.62 11.98 7.72
CA GLY A 41 10.18 12.62 6.49
C GLY A 41 8.74 13.09 6.56
N MET A 42 8.20 13.40 5.38
CA MET A 42 6.85 13.90 5.21
C MET A 42 6.02 12.91 4.40
N LEU A 43 4.80 12.66 4.87
CA LEU A 43 3.79 11.86 4.20
C LEU A 43 2.75 12.77 3.54
N SER A 44 2.44 12.47 2.28
CA SER A 44 1.37 13.09 1.49
C SER A 44 0.63 12.00 0.73
N GLY A 45 -0.65 12.21 0.45
CA GLY A 45 -1.47 11.19 -0.21
C GLY A 45 -2.93 11.62 -0.37
N LYS A 46 -3.70 10.78 -1.07
CA LYS A 46 -5.13 10.96 -1.25
C LYS A 46 -5.82 9.59 -1.24
N SER A 47 -6.88 9.48 -0.46
CA SER A 47 -7.80 8.35 -0.43
C SER A 47 -9.15 8.75 -0.98
N GLN A 48 -9.85 7.81 -1.58
CA GLN A 48 -11.20 8.02 -2.09
C GLN A 48 -12.13 6.98 -1.46
N GLU A 49 -13.17 7.45 -0.80
CA GLU A 49 -14.32 6.68 -0.38
C GLU A 49 -15.41 6.86 -1.43
N ARG A 50 -16.04 5.79 -1.89
CA ARG A 50 -17.04 5.84 -2.96
C ARG A 50 -18.22 4.98 -2.60
N VAL A 51 -19.42 5.49 -2.88
CA VAL A 51 -20.66 4.73 -2.79
C VAL A 51 -21.22 4.57 -4.20
N TYR A 52 -21.65 3.36 -4.51
CA TYR A 52 -22.27 3.01 -5.79
C TYR A 52 -23.67 2.48 -5.53
N ASP A 53 -24.60 2.86 -6.41
CA ASP A 53 -25.90 2.23 -6.52
C ASP A 53 -25.71 0.77 -6.97
N ALA A 54 -26.26 -0.17 -6.22
CA ALA A 54 -26.00 -1.60 -6.42
C ALA A 54 -26.69 -2.17 -7.68
N ASP A 55 -27.82 -1.59 -8.08
CA ASP A 55 -28.61 -2.08 -9.22
C ASP A 55 -28.05 -1.59 -10.55
N THR A 56 -27.59 -0.34 -10.58
CA THR A 56 -27.12 0.32 -11.81
C THR A 56 -25.59 0.39 -11.92
N GLY A 57 -24.86 0.20 -10.81
CA GLY A 57 -23.41 0.41 -10.73
C GLY A 57 -23.01 1.89 -10.82
N ARG A 58 -23.98 2.82 -10.79
CA ARG A 58 -23.73 4.26 -10.87
C ARG A 58 -23.08 4.75 -9.58
N LYS A 59 -22.06 5.59 -9.68
CA LYS A 59 -21.50 6.28 -8.52
C LYS A 59 -22.51 7.30 -7.99
N VAL A 60 -22.83 7.22 -6.70
CA VAL A 60 -23.79 8.12 -6.03
C VAL A 60 -23.13 9.08 -5.05
N SER A 61 -22.00 8.70 -4.46
CA SER A 61 -21.24 9.55 -3.54
C SER A 61 -19.74 9.29 -3.67
N GLN A 62 -18.93 10.31 -3.39
CA GLN A 62 -17.47 10.21 -3.32
C GLN A 62 -16.89 11.22 -2.33
N LEU A 63 -16.16 10.73 -1.33
CA LEU A 63 -15.36 11.55 -0.44
C LEU A 63 -13.88 11.42 -0.79
N ASP A 64 -13.23 12.56 -1.01
CA ASP A 64 -11.82 12.70 -1.34
C ASP A 64 -11.02 13.16 -0.12
N TRP A 65 -10.42 12.21 0.60
CA TRP A 65 -9.62 12.46 1.81
C TRP A 65 -8.15 12.70 1.46
N LYS A 66 -7.65 13.91 1.66
CA LYS A 66 -6.25 14.29 1.38
C LYS A 66 -5.40 14.30 2.64
N ILE A 67 -4.18 13.78 2.54
CA ILE A 67 -3.06 14.00 3.47
C ILE A 67 -2.17 15.05 2.80
N LYS A 68 -2.15 16.27 3.33
CA LYS A 68 -1.34 17.35 2.74
C LYS A 68 0.12 17.14 3.11
N ASN A 69 0.39 17.14 4.41
CA ASN A 69 1.73 16.96 4.94
C ASN A 69 1.67 16.50 6.39
N VAL A 70 2.15 15.28 6.67
CA VAL A 70 2.22 14.68 8.00
C VAL A 70 3.65 14.23 8.25
N ALA A 71 4.28 14.73 9.32
CA ALA A 71 5.61 14.29 9.70
C ALA A 71 5.57 12.82 10.18
N ILE A 72 6.47 11.99 9.65
CA ILE A 72 6.59 10.57 9.98
C ILE A 72 8.01 10.23 10.44
N VAL A 73 8.11 9.20 11.28
CA VAL A 73 9.36 8.48 11.55
C VAL A 73 9.25 7.09 10.95
N LYS A 74 10.35 6.60 10.38
CA LYS A 74 10.45 5.29 9.74
C LYS A 74 11.61 4.50 10.34
N GLY A 75 11.37 3.22 10.60
CA GLY A 75 12.38 2.26 11.02
C GLY A 75 12.41 1.06 10.09
N ASP A 76 13.60 0.46 9.95
CA ASP A 76 13.85 -0.71 9.13
C ASP A 76 14.93 -1.57 9.81
N ILE A 77 14.65 -2.87 9.92
CA ILE A 77 15.57 -3.88 10.43
C ILE A 77 15.65 -4.97 9.37
N SER A 78 16.86 -5.29 8.91
CA SER A 78 17.11 -6.41 8.02
C SER A 78 18.09 -7.41 8.65
N TRP A 79 17.87 -8.68 8.36
CA TRP A 79 18.70 -9.79 8.79
C TRP A 79 19.05 -10.69 7.61
N ASP A 80 20.33 -10.69 7.24
CA ASP A 80 20.90 -11.58 6.22
C ASP A 80 21.13 -12.98 6.83
N ALA A 81 20.03 -13.70 7.05
CA ALA A 81 20.02 -15.02 7.70
C ALA A 81 20.85 -16.05 6.94
N TYR A 82 20.88 -15.99 5.61
CA TYR A 82 21.72 -16.81 4.75
C TYR A 82 22.29 -15.95 3.62
N SER A 83 23.35 -16.43 2.95
CA SER A 83 23.91 -15.72 1.80
C SER A 83 22.86 -15.40 0.74
N PHE A 84 21.84 -16.25 0.56
CA PHE A 84 20.76 -16.09 -0.40
C PHE A 84 19.44 -15.56 0.18
N LEU A 85 19.35 -15.28 1.48
CA LEU A 85 18.08 -14.97 2.15
C LEU A 85 18.21 -13.82 3.15
N THR A 86 17.41 -12.78 2.95
CA THR A 86 17.28 -11.64 3.86
C THR A 86 15.85 -11.56 4.40
N LEU A 87 15.69 -11.36 5.70
CA LEU A 87 14.42 -11.06 6.36
C LEU A 87 14.37 -9.58 6.68
N THR A 88 13.25 -8.90 6.42
CA THR A 88 13.09 -7.47 6.68
C THR A 88 11.82 -7.21 7.48
N ALA A 89 11.95 -6.39 8.51
CA ALA A 89 10.83 -5.81 9.24
C ALA A 89 10.99 -4.29 9.23
N ARG A 90 10.00 -3.60 8.66
CA ARG A 90 10.03 -2.15 8.48
C ARG A 90 8.68 -1.55 8.76
N GLY A 91 8.67 -0.27 9.04
CA GLY A 91 7.42 0.44 9.30
C GLY A 91 7.65 1.92 9.51
N TRP A 92 6.55 2.66 9.51
CA TRP A 92 6.55 4.08 9.78
C TRP A 92 5.28 4.49 10.51
N THR A 93 5.34 5.61 11.22
CA THR A 93 4.18 6.18 11.91
C THR A 93 4.24 7.70 11.90
N SER A 94 3.07 8.32 11.83
CA SER A 94 2.89 9.75 12.07
C SER A 94 3.37 10.11 13.47
N LEU A 95 4.15 11.19 13.59
CA LEU A 95 4.63 11.71 14.86
C LEU A 95 3.53 12.39 15.67
N ALA A 96 2.54 12.97 14.98
CA ALA A 96 1.37 13.63 15.54
C ALA A 96 0.25 13.67 14.50
N SER A 97 -0.92 14.21 14.88
CA SER A 97 -1.93 14.59 13.90
C SER A 97 -1.36 15.62 12.93
N GLY A 98 -1.77 15.58 11.66
CA GLY A 98 -1.33 16.55 10.67
C GLY A 98 -2.45 17.08 9.78
N SER A 99 -2.07 17.88 8.79
CA SER A 99 -3.03 18.63 7.98
C SER A 99 -3.58 17.78 6.83
N GLY A 100 -4.90 17.82 6.67
CA GLY A 100 -5.61 17.21 5.56
C GLY A 100 -6.56 18.17 4.87
N HIS A 101 -7.46 17.60 4.08
CA HIS A 101 -8.60 18.24 3.45
C HIS A 101 -9.57 17.15 3.02
N MET A 102 -10.88 17.41 3.09
CA MET A 102 -11.88 16.49 2.58
C MET A 102 -12.87 17.25 1.70
N ASP A 103 -13.17 16.69 0.55
CA ASP A 103 -14.27 17.11 -0.32
C ASP A 103 -15.26 15.94 -0.43
N ASP A 104 -16.55 16.22 -0.30
CA ASP A 104 -17.65 15.24 -0.41
C ASP A 104 -18.54 15.63 -1.59
N TYR A 105 -18.81 14.69 -2.50
CA TYR A 105 -19.59 14.92 -3.72
C TYR A 105 -20.68 13.87 -3.85
N ASP A 106 -21.92 14.30 -4.12
CA ASP A 106 -23.04 13.40 -4.40
C ASP A 106 -23.66 13.63 -5.78
N TRP A 107 -24.14 12.54 -6.38
CA TRP A 107 -24.86 12.52 -7.66
C TRP A 107 -26.30 12.04 -7.40
N MET A 108 -27.15 12.92 -6.89
CA MET A 108 -28.53 12.58 -6.53
C MET A 108 -29.45 12.50 -7.76
N ASN A 109 -29.11 13.19 -8.85
CA ASN A 109 -29.84 13.16 -10.12
C ASN A 109 -29.15 12.22 -11.12
N ASP A 110 -29.82 11.14 -11.50
CA ASP A 110 -29.33 10.15 -12.47
C ASP A 110 -29.32 10.65 -13.92
N ASN A 111 -30.12 11.68 -14.22
CA ASN A 111 -30.19 12.33 -15.53
C ASN A 111 -29.12 13.44 -15.70
N GLN A 112 -28.25 13.64 -14.71
CA GLN A 112 -27.19 14.64 -14.72
C GLN A 112 -25.81 13.99 -14.59
N SER A 113 -24.83 14.47 -15.37
CA SER A 113 -23.45 13.98 -15.30
C SER A 113 -22.62 14.62 -14.18
N GLY A 114 -22.88 15.89 -13.86
CA GLY A 114 -22.25 16.62 -12.76
C GLY A 114 -22.82 16.20 -11.40
N TRP A 115 -22.02 16.36 -10.35
CA TRP A 115 -22.53 16.21 -8.98
C TRP A 115 -23.63 17.25 -8.72
N THR A 116 -24.60 16.90 -7.88
CA THR A 116 -25.67 17.79 -7.43
C THR A 116 -25.31 18.48 -6.12
N ASP A 117 -24.52 17.81 -5.30
CA ASP A 117 -24.16 18.24 -3.96
C ASP A 117 -22.64 18.17 -3.78
N HIS A 118 -22.07 19.20 -3.18
CA HIS A 118 -20.66 19.26 -2.81
C HIS A 118 -20.50 19.92 -1.44
N SER A 119 -19.72 19.30 -0.56
CA SER A 119 -19.23 19.96 0.64
C SER A 119 -17.71 19.92 0.71
N SER A 120 -17.10 20.99 1.26
CA SER A 120 -15.65 21.12 1.38
C SER A 120 -15.26 21.43 2.81
N HIS A 121 -14.31 20.63 3.31
CA HIS A 121 -13.87 20.60 4.71
C HIS A 121 -12.36 20.88 4.77
N PRO A 122 -11.94 22.16 4.65
CA PRO A 122 -10.54 22.54 4.71
C PRO A 122 -9.89 22.25 6.05
N SER A 123 -10.66 22.30 7.13
CA SER A 123 -10.25 21.95 8.49
C SER A 123 -10.42 20.45 8.75
N THR A 124 -9.74 19.63 7.94
CA THR A 124 -9.67 18.18 8.13
C THR A 124 -8.34 17.81 8.74
N ASN A 125 -8.39 17.09 9.86
CA ASN A 125 -7.20 16.55 10.54
C ASN A 125 -6.94 15.13 10.05
N VAL A 126 -5.68 14.81 9.77
CA VAL A 126 -5.18 13.43 9.71
C VAL A 126 -4.86 13.04 11.15
N ASN A 127 -5.70 12.22 11.78
CA ASN A 127 -5.57 11.86 13.20
C ASN A 127 -4.28 11.05 13.44
N TYR A 128 -4.05 10.05 12.59
CA TYR A 128 -2.83 9.24 12.55
C TYR A 128 -2.69 8.57 11.18
N ALA A 129 -1.46 8.16 10.87
CA ALA A 129 -1.15 7.29 9.75
C ALA A 129 0.03 6.39 10.12
N ASN A 130 -0.04 5.10 9.80
CA ASN A 130 1.05 4.17 10.11
C ASN A 130 1.08 2.97 9.17
N GLU A 131 2.23 2.30 9.11
CA GLU A 131 2.44 1.09 8.33
C GLU A 131 3.44 0.16 9.03
N TYR A 132 3.24 -1.14 8.83
CA TYR A 132 4.29 -2.14 9.00
C TYR A 132 4.34 -3.06 7.78
N ASP A 133 5.52 -3.56 7.48
CA ASP A 133 5.82 -4.47 6.38
C ASP A 133 6.86 -5.50 6.83
N LEU A 134 6.50 -6.78 6.67
CA LEU A 134 7.33 -7.94 6.96
C LEU A 134 7.58 -8.68 5.66
N SER A 135 8.84 -8.86 5.30
CA SER A 135 9.20 -9.47 4.02
C SER A 135 10.40 -10.40 4.09
N VAL A 136 10.47 -11.26 3.08
CA VAL A 136 11.54 -12.20 2.81
C VAL A 136 12.05 -11.94 1.41
N GLN A 137 13.35 -11.75 1.27
CA GLN A 137 14.04 -11.52 0.00
C GLN A 137 14.93 -12.72 -0.31
N GLY A 138 14.69 -13.36 -1.45
CA GLY A 138 15.50 -14.46 -1.96
C GLY A 138 16.40 -13.98 -3.08
N TRP A 139 17.71 -13.95 -2.85
CA TRP A 139 18.70 -13.48 -3.82
C TRP A 139 19.03 -14.58 -4.84
N LEU A 140 18.84 -14.29 -6.12
CA LEU A 140 19.09 -15.21 -7.24
C LEU A 140 20.44 -14.95 -7.90
N PHE A 141 20.87 -13.69 -7.93
CA PHE A 141 22.16 -13.27 -8.45
C PHE A 141 22.83 -12.34 -7.46
N GLN A 142 24.08 -12.62 -7.13
CA GLN A 142 24.88 -11.81 -6.21
C GLN A 142 26.32 -11.76 -6.68
N ASP A 143 26.86 -10.55 -6.71
CA ASP A 143 28.25 -10.22 -6.94
C ASP A 143 28.63 -9.07 -5.99
N ASP A 144 29.89 -8.65 -5.99
CA ASP A 144 30.42 -7.64 -5.05
C ASP A 144 29.70 -6.29 -5.15
N ASN A 145 29.15 -5.96 -6.31
CA ASN A 145 28.53 -4.66 -6.59
C ASN A 145 27.00 -4.73 -6.82
N TYR A 146 26.45 -5.92 -7.02
CA TYR A 146 25.07 -6.09 -7.48
C TYR A 146 24.39 -7.29 -6.83
N LYS A 147 23.12 -7.11 -6.45
CA LYS A 147 22.24 -8.19 -6.04
C LYS A 147 20.90 -8.07 -6.75
N ALA A 148 20.36 -9.19 -7.20
CA ALA A 148 19.04 -9.30 -7.77
C ALA A 148 18.32 -10.52 -7.19
N GLY A 149 17.05 -10.35 -6.86
CA GLY A 149 16.28 -11.37 -6.16
C GLY A 149 14.78 -11.16 -6.33
N VAL A 150 14.03 -12.02 -5.65
CA VAL A 150 12.58 -11.95 -5.52
C VAL A 150 12.23 -11.58 -4.09
N ILE A 151 11.10 -10.91 -3.89
CA ILE A 151 10.58 -10.58 -2.57
C ILE A 151 9.20 -11.18 -2.42
N ALA A 152 8.84 -11.55 -1.20
CA ALA A 152 7.47 -11.81 -0.81
C ALA A 152 7.26 -11.25 0.59
N GLY A 153 6.09 -10.72 0.86
CA GLY A 153 5.85 -10.08 2.15
C GLY A 153 4.38 -9.87 2.47
N TYR A 154 4.17 -9.24 3.62
CA TYR A 154 2.88 -8.80 4.08
C TYR A 154 2.99 -7.38 4.61
N GLN A 155 2.13 -6.51 4.11
CA GLN A 155 2.08 -5.10 4.50
C GLN A 155 0.70 -4.76 5.03
N GLU A 156 0.67 -3.93 6.06
CA GLU A 156 -0.55 -3.27 6.50
C GLU A 156 -0.34 -1.77 6.71
N THR A 157 -1.19 -0.97 6.07
CA THR A 157 -1.18 0.50 6.14
C THR A 157 -2.51 0.99 6.68
N ARG A 158 -2.48 1.95 7.61
CA ARG A 158 -3.66 2.54 8.26
C ARG A 158 -3.64 4.05 8.16
N PHE A 159 -4.82 4.62 7.96
CA PHE A 159 -5.03 6.07 7.94
C PHE A 159 -6.31 6.43 8.69
N SER A 160 -6.33 7.59 9.34
CA SER A 160 -7.52 8.12 10.00
C SER A 160 -7.63 9.64 9.84
N TRP A 161 -8.86 10.11 9.61
CA TRP A 161 -9.19 11.52 9.46
C TRP A 161 -10.41 11.93 10.27
N THR A 162 -10.48 13.22 10.56
CA THR A 162 -11.69 13.89 11.07
C THR A 162 -11.87 15.20 10.33
N ALA A 163 -12.95 15.33 9.56
CA ALA A 163 -13.39 16.58 8.95
C ALA A 163 -14.18 17.43 9.97
N THR A 164 -13.96 18.73 9.96
CA THR A 164 -14.63 19.68 10.87
C THR A 164 -15.03 20.96 10.15
N GLY A 165 -16.16 21.56 10.55
CA GLY A 165 -16.69 22.77 9.93
C GLY A 165 -16.86 22.62 8.42
N GLY A 166 -16.49 23.65 7.65
CA GLY A 166 -16.54 23.64 6.19
C GLY A 166 -17.77 24.33 5.61
N SER A 167 -17.92 24.21 4.30
CA SER A 167 -19.02 24.79 3.53
C SER A 167 -19.71 23.73 2.67
N TYR A 168 -20.94 24.03 2.25
CA TYR A 168 -21.71 23.16 1.37
C TYR A 168 -22.45 23.93 0.28
N ASN A 169 -22.65 23.26 -0.84
CA ASN A 169 -23.44 23.66 -1.99
C ASN A 169 -24.26 22.44 -2.42
N TYR A 170 -25.57 22.50 -2.19
CA TYR A 170 -26.52 21.41 -2.41
C TYR A 170 -27.58 21.78 -3.43
N ASP A 171 -28.12 20.75 -4.08
CA ASP A 171 -29.08 20.86 -5.18
C ASP A 171 -28.65 21.88 -6.24
N ASN A 172 -27.46 21.68 -6.79
CA ASN A 172 -26.85 22.52 -7.84
C ASN A 172 -26.76 24.01 -7.48
N GLY A 173 -26.58 24.32 -6.19
CA GLY A 173 -26.44 25.68 -5.69
C GLY A 173 -27.73 26.32 -5.20
N ALA A 174 -28.85 25.60 -5.19
CA ALA A 174 -30.10 26.09 -4.61
C ALA A 174 -29.98 26.30 -3.10
N THR A 175 -29.18 25.47 -2.41
CA THR A 175 -28.93 25.61 -0.98
C THR A 175 -27.44 25.68 -0.69
N THR A 176 -26.97 26.80 -0.16
CA THR A 176 -25.56 27.00 0.19
C THR A 176 -25.41 27.48 1.62
N GLY A 177 -24.33 27.07 2.29
CA GLY A 177 -24.07 27.54 3.65
C GLY A 177 -22.75 27.04 4.21
N ASN A 178 -22.60 27.21 5.53
CA ASN A 178 -21.43 26.77 6.28
C ASN A 178 -21.88 25.88 7.44
N PHE A 179 -21.07 24.87 7.73
CA PHE A 179 -21.17 24.15 8.99
C PHE A 179 -20.54 24.98 10.11
N PRO A 180 -21.00 24.83 11.37
CA PRO A 180 -20.41 25.56 12.49
C PRO A 180 -18.90 25.28 12.61
N THR A 181 -18.13 26.35 12.79
CA THR A 181 -16.67 26.27 12.85
C THR A 181 -16.21 25.37 13.98
N GLY A 182 -15.35 24.39 13.66
CA GLY A 182 -14.77 23.47 14.64
C GLY A 182 -15.72 22.36 15.11
N GLU A 183 -16.98 22.36 14.66
CA GLU A 183 -17.88 21.24 14.91
C GLU A 183 -17.40 20.01 14.14
N ARG A 184 -17.37 18.87 14.82
CA ARG A 184 -16.95 17.62 14.23
C ARG A 184 -18.01 17.17 13.22
N GLY A 185 -17.59 17.04 11.97
CA GLY A 185 -18.37 16.43 10.90
C GLY A 185 -18.03 14.95 10.80
N ILE A 186 -17.44 14.57 9.67
CA ILE A 186 -17.24 13.17 9.29
C ILE A 186 -15.90 12.64 9.83
N GLY A 187 -15.93 11.47 10.46
CA GLY A 187 -14.74 10.71 10.82
C GLY A 187 -14.56 9.51 9.89
N TYR A 188 -13.35 9.30 9.39
CA TYR A 188 -13.06 8.22 8.46
C TYR A 188 -11.74 7.51 8.78
N SER A 189 -11.68 6.21 8.53
CA SER A 189 -10.44 5.44 8.68
C SER A 189 -10.36 4.32 7.65
N GLN A 190 -9.15 4.05 7.18
CA GLN A 190 -8.86 2.97 6.25
C GLN A 190 -7.79 2.04 6.79
N ARG A 191 -7.90 0.77 6.40
CA ARG A 191 -6.89 -0.26 6.62
C ARG A 191 -6.73 -1.06 5.33
N PHE A 192 -5.51 -1.09 4.81
CA PHE A 192 -5.12 -1.94 3.70
C PHE A 192 -4.20 -3.02 4.25
N SER A 193 -4.56 -4.27 4.05
CA SER A 193 -3.81 -5.45 4.51
C SER A 193 -3.60 -6.33 3.29
N MET A 194 -2.35 -6.59 2.91
CA MET A 194 -2.06 -7.31 1.68
C MET A 194 -0.80 -8.18 1.80
N PRO A 195 -0.86 -9.45 1.37
CA PRO A 195 0.34 -10.15 0.93
C PRO A 195 0.80 -9.57 -0.42
N TYR A 196 2.10 -9.60 -0.68
CA TYR A 196 2.68 -9.16 -1.95
C TYR A 196 3.86 -10.04 -2.37
N ILE A 197 4.21 -9.93 -3.66
CA ILE A 197 5.40 -10.47 -4.32
C ILE A 197 6.03 -9.39 -5.21
#